data_AF-A0A1V5BZK7-F1
#
_entry.id   AF-A0A1V5BZK7-F1
#
_cell.length_a   1.000
_cell.length_b   1.000
_cell.length_c   1.000
_cell.angle_alpha   90.00
_cell.angle_beta   90.00
_cell.angle_gamma   90.00
#
_symmetry.space_group_name_H-M   'P 1'
#
loop_
_entity.id
_entity.type
_entity.pdbx_description
1 polymer ?
#
loop_
_entity_poly.entity_id
_entity_poly.type
_entity_poly.pdbx_seq_one_letter_code
_entity_poly.pdbx_strand_id
1 'polypeptide(L)'
;MSDQDIFNTPEQETVILAKELSEIKDILRELSRKLSRIEARASRAFPAAFVKAADKPRVPREKTSTDPTMSAEQVMHLYDELVQLAKDGNVNQVRIRLERLEFADLNFLRTELGVSLGKKKPSERVLIEAILGRVNESVMLTKHVNRTQLINPEGTKETMEDQSEKEHS
;
A
#
# COMPACT_ATOMS: atom_id res chain seq x y z
N MET A 1 37.48 16.69 -13.75
CA MET A 1 36.86 15.36 -13.70
C MET A 1 38.02 14.38 -13.70
N SER A 2 38.29 13.76 -12.57
CA SER A 2 39.48 12.92 -12.34
C SER A 2 39.16 11.45 -12.65
N ASP A 3 40.11 10.75 -13.28
CA ASP A 3 40.08 9.35 -13.76
C ASP A 3 39.79 8.25 -12.71
N GLN A 4 39.17 8.58 -11.57
CA GLN A 4 38.82 7.63 -10.51
C GLN A 4 37.45 6.96 -10.70
N ASP A 5 36.65 7.40 -11.68
CA ASP A 5 35.29 6.88 -11.91
C ASP A 5 35.25 5.57 -12.73
N ILE A 6 36.40 5.06 -13.19
CA ILE A 6 36.46 3.99 -14.20
C ILE A 6 36.41 2.57 -13.58
N PHE A 7 36.64 2.41 -12.26
CA PHE A 7 36.75 1.10 -11.61
C PHE A 7 35.85 0.88 -10.38
N ASN A 8 34.74 1.62 -10.27
CA ASN A 8 33.76 1.33 -9.24
C ASN A 8 32.83 0.20 -9.72
N THR A 9 32.76 -0.89 -8.94
CA THR A 9 31.69 -1.88 -9.12
C THR A 9 30.34 -1.20 -8.85
N PRO A 10 29.24 -1.63 -9.49
CA PRO A 10 27.90 -1.07 -9.25
C PRO A 10 27.55 -1.02 -7.75
N GLU A 11 27.99 -2.03 -6.99
CA GLU A 11 27.80 -2.09 -5.54
C GLU A 11 28.58 -0.99 -4.80
N GLN A 12 29.82 -0.71 -5.18
CA GLN A 12 30.61 0.37 -4.59
C GLN A 12 30.03 1.75 -4.92
N GLU A 13 29.56 1.94 -6.16
CA GLU A 13 28.91 3.19 -6.57
C GLU A 13 27.64 3.44 -5.76
N THR A 14 26.82 2.42 -5.52
CA THR A 14 25.61 2.58 -4.68
C THR A 14 25.94 2.96 -3.23
N VAL A 15 27.04 2.46 -2.67
CA VAL A 15 27.48 2.81 -1.30
C VAL A 15 27.96 4.27 -1.25
N ILE A 16 28.70 4.72 -2.26
CA ILE A 16 29.16 6.11 -2.38
C ILE A 16 27.95 7.04 -2.52
N LEU A 17 27.01 6.74 -3.43
CA LEU A 17 25.78 7.51 -3.61
C LEU A 17 24.92 7.54 -2.35
N ALA A 18 24.80 6.42 -1.63
CA ALA A 18 24.08 6.38 -0.36
C ALA A 18 24.72 7.30 0.70
N LYS A 19 26.05 7.35 0.74
CA LYS A 19 26.79 8.24 1.63
C LYS A 19 26.58 9.71 1.25
N GLU A 20 26.72 10.07 -0.02
CA GLU A 20 26.45 11.43 -0.50
C GLU A 20 25.02 11.88 -0.21
N LEU A 21 24.03 10.99 -0.42
CA LEU A 21 22.64 11.26 -0.06
C LEU A 21 22.46 11.50 1.44
N SER A 22 23.20 10.78 2.29
CA SER A 22 23.15 10.98 3.74
C SER A 22 23.72 12.34 4.15
N GLU A 23 24.84 12.75 3.54
CA GLU A 23 25.47 14.05 3.80
C GLU A 23 24.56 15.21 3.37
N ILE A 24 23.94 15.11 2.19
CA ILE A 24 22.97 16.11 1.70
C ILE A 24 21.76 16.19 2.66
N LYS A 25 21.26 15.06 3.15
CA LYS A 25 20.13 15.05 4.10
C LYS A 25 20.48 15.76 5.41
N ASP A 26 21.70 15.60 5.89
CA ASP A 26 22.14 16.25 7.13
C ASP A 26 22.36 17.75 6.94
N ILE A 27 22.90 18.18 5.79
CA ILE A 27 22.97 19.61 5.42
C ILE A 27 21.57 20.21 5.35
N LEU A 28 20.61 19.56 4.69
CA LEU A 28 19.23 20.03 4.60
C LEU A 28 18.56 20.14 5.97
N ARG A 29 18.81 19.18 6.88
CA ARG A 29 18.33 19.26 8.26
C ARG A 29 18.93 20.43 9.01
N GLU A 30 20.22 20.69 8.84
CA GLU A 30 20.88 21.82 9.48
C GLU A 30 20.35 23.16 8.95
N LEU A 31 20.21 23.29 7.64
CA LEU A 31 19.62 24.47 7.00
C LEU A 31 18.18 24.70 7.46
N SER A 32 17.36 23.64 7.56
CA SER A 32 15.98 23.73 8.06
C SER A 32 15.93 24.25 9.50
N ARG A 33 16.85 23.78 10.37
CA ARG A 33 16.97 24.26 11.75
C ARG A 33 17.42 25.73 11.80
N LYS A 34 18.38 26.12 10.97
CA LYS A 34 18.85 27.52 10.88
C LYS A 34 17.73 28.44 10.39
N LEU A 35 17.01 28.03 9.35
CA LEU A 35 15.86 28.75 8.83
C LEU A 35 14.79 28.94 9.90
N SER A 36 14.40 27.86 10.60
CA SER A 36 13.42 27.92 11.69
C SER A 36 13.83 28.90 12.81
N ARG A 37 15.13 28.94 13.15
CA ARG A 37 15.66 29.89 14.15
C ARG A 37 15.60 31.33 13.65
N ILE A 38 15.92 31.56 12.38
CA ILE A 38 15.85 32.89 11.76
C ILE A 38 14.40 33.35 11.71
N GLU A 39 13.47 32.50 11.26
CA GLU A 39 12.03 32.78 11.24
C GLU A 39 11.49 33.10 12.62
N ALA A 40 11.86 32.31 13.64
CA ALA A 40 11.45 32.57 15.02
C ALA A 40 11.99 33.91 15.54
N ARG A 41 13.25 34.23 15.25
CA ARG A 41 13.87 35.50 15.64
C ARG A 41 13.25 36.67 14.91
N ALA A 42 13.00 36.53 13.61
CA ALA A 42 12.39 37.56 12.77
C ALA A 42 10.94 37.82 13.18
N SER A 43 10.16 36.76 13.44
CA SER A 43 8.79 36.87 13.93
C SER A 43 8.71 37.53 15.31
N ARG A 44 9.71 37.29 16.18
CA ARG A 44 9.77 37.91 17.51
C ARG A 44 10.23 39.36 17.46
N ALA A 45 11.21 39.68 16.62
CA ALA A 45 11.79 41.03 16.52
C ALA A 45 10.92 41.97 15.68
N PHE A 46 10.21 41.44 14.68
CA PHE A 46 9.40 42.21 13.75
C PHE A 46 8.00 41.60 13.57
N PRO A 47 7.16 41.56 14.62
CA PRO A 47 5.83 40.93 14.54
C PRO A 47 4.92 41.55 13.47
N ALA A 48 5.09 42.84 13.16
CA ALA A 48 4.31 43.55 12.16
C ALA A 48 4.72 43.25 10.71
N ALA A 49 5.98 42.83 10.47
CA ALA A 49 6.48 42.46 9.15
C ALA A 49 6.21 40.98 8.83
N PHE A 50 6.21 40.15 9.87
CA PHE A 50 5.84 38.73 9.82
C PHE A 50 4.50 38.56 10.50
N VAL A 51 3.46 39.20 9.94
CA VAL A 51 2.10 38.76 10.22
C VAL A 51 2.08 37.30 9.76
N LYS A 52 2.07 36.35 10.71
CA LYS A 52 1.78 34.96 10.41
C LYS A 52 0.57 35.04 9.49
N ALA A 53 0.73 34.67 8.22
CA ALA A 53 -0.40 34.55 7.32
C ALA A 53 -1.41 33.74 8.13
N ALA A 54 -2.49 34.41 8.55
CA ALA A 54 -3.42 33.85 9.52
C ALA A 54 -3.66 32.44 9.03
N ASP A 55 -3.34 31.43 9.86
CA ASP A 55 -3.55 30.02 9.52
C ASP A 55 -4.89 30.02 8.81
N LYS A 56 -4.87 29.80 7.48
CA LYS A 56 -6.10 29.89 6.67
C LYS A 56 -7.10 29.12 7.50
N PRO A 57 -8.22 29.74 7.93
CA PRO A 57 -9.13 29.12 8.88
C PRO A 57 -9.29 27.71 8.38
N ARG A 58 -8.71 26.77 9.14
CA ARG A 58 -8.53 25.40 8.69
C ARG A 58 -9.95 25.00 8.42
N VAL A 59 -10.33 24.95 7.13
CA VAL A 59 -11.72 24.69 6.74
C VAL A 59 -12.05 23.48 7.59
N PRO A 60 -13.03 23.56 8.49
CA PRO A 60 -13.39 22.41 9.28
C PRO A 60 -13.65 21.34 8.23
N ARG A 61 -12.74 20.38 8.08
CA ARG A 61 -13.07 19.16 7.36
C ARG A 61 -14.31 18.71 8.10
N GLU A 62 -15.43 18.68 7.37
CA GLU A 62 -16.68 18.13 7.87
C GLU A 62 -16.33 16.95 8.73
N LYS A 63 -16.83 16.95 9.97
CA LYS A 63 -16.55 15.91 10.95
C LYS A 63 -16.65 14.59 10.22
N THR A 64 -15.51 13.98 9.92
CA THR A 64 -15.48 12.60 9.41
C THR A 64 -16.31 11.85 10.42
N SER A 65 -17.44 11.33 9.97
CA SER A 65 -18.31 10.52 10.80
C SER A 65 -17.40 9.56 11.58
N THR A 66 -17.45 9.59 12.91
CA THR A 66 -16.62 8.68 13.72
C THR A 66 -17.04 7.24 13.54
N ASP A 67 -18.27 7.06 13.07
CA ASP A 67 -18.92 5.79 12.89
C ASP A 67 -18.89 5.41 11.41
N PRO A 68 -18.49 4.18 11.08
CA PRO A 68 -18.53 3.71 9.70
C PRO A 68 -19.95 3.79 9.15
N THR A 69 -20.07 4.25 7.92
CA THR A 69 -21.35 4.32 7.20
C THR A 69 -21.76 2.96 6.64
N MET A 70 -20.78 2.05 6.50
CA MET A 70 -20.96 0.71 5.97
C MET A 70 -21.20 -0.33 7.08
N SER A 71 -22.11 -1.27 6.81
CA SER A 71 -22.27 -2.51 7.59
C SER A 71 -21.18 -3.53 7.26
N ALA A 72 -20.97 -4.51 8.15
CA ALA A 72 -19.98 -5.57 7.94
C ALA A 72 -20.20 -6.36 6.63
N GLU A 73 -21.46 -6.64 6.27
CA GLU A 73 -21.80 -7.32 5.02
C GLU A 73 -21.38 -6.49 3.79
N GLN A 74 -21.65 -5.18 3.82
CA GLN A 74 -21.26 -4.27 2.73
C GLN A 74 -19.73 -4.15 2.60
N VAL A 75 -19.02 -4.20 3.73
CA VAL A 75 -17.56 -4.18 3.76
C VAL A 75 -16.97 -5.45 3.13
N MET A 76 -17.53 -6.61 3.44
CA MET A 76 -17.08 -7.88 2.85
C MET A 76 -17.39 -7.93 1.34
N HIS A 77 -18.58 -7.50 0.94
CA HIS A 77 -18.93 -7.39 -0.48
C HIS A 77 -17.99 -6.44 -1.24
N LEU A 78 -17.70 -5.28 -0.65
CA LEU A 78 -16.73 -4.34 -1.20
C LEU A 78 -15.35 -4.97 -1.33
N TYR A 79 -14.90 -5.71 -0.32
CA TYR A 79 -13.61 -6.40 -0.36
C TYR A 79 -13.54 -7.42 -1.50
N ASP A 80 -14.58 -8.23 -1.70
CA ASP A 80 -14.65 -9.20 -2.79
C ASP A 80 -14.56 -8.52 -4.18
N GLU A 81 -15.25 -7.39 -4.35
CA GLU A 81 -15.14 -6.56 -5.56
C GLU A 81 -13.72 -6.04 -5.77
N LEU A 82 -13.04 -5.56 -4.71
CA LEU A 82 -11.67 -5.08 -4.79
C LEU A 82 -10.69 -6.21 -5.16
N VAL A 83 -10.90 -7.41 -4.62
CA VAL A 83 -10.12 -8.61 -4.98
C VAL A 83 -10.36 -8.98 -6.44
N GLN A 84 -11.60 -8.94 -6.92
CA GLN A 84 -11.89 -9.24 -8.33
C GLN A 84 -11.23 -8.22 -9.28
N LEU A 85 -11.35 -6.92 -8.98
CA LEU A 85 -10.67 -5.87 -9.75
C LEU A 85 -9.14 -6.07 -9.77
N ALA A 86 -8.56 -6.49 -8.65
CA ALA A 86 -7.13 -6.80 -8.58
C ALA A 86 -6.74 -8.07 -9.36
N LYS A 87 -7.60 -9.10 -9.40
CA LYS A 87 -7.41 -10.29 -10.26
C LYS A 87 -7.37 -9.91 -11.73
N ASP A 88 -8.21 -8.97 -12.14
CA ASP A 88 -8.29 -8.46 -13.52
C ASP A 88 -7.12 -7.53 -13.89
N GLY A 89 -6.16 -7.33 -12.98
CA GLY A 89 -4.98 -6.48 -13.19
C GLY A 89 -5.21 -4.98 -12.93
N ASN A 90 -6.40 -4.60 -12.48
CA ASN A 90 -6.81 -3.20 -12.30
C ASN A 90 -6.47 -2.64 -10.91
N VAL A 91 -5.24 -2.84 -10.44
CA VAL A 91 -4.79 -2.42 -9.09
C VAL A 91 -4.91 -0.91 -8.88
N ASN A 92 -4.74 -0.10 -9.93
CA ASN A 92 -4.94 1.35 -9.86
C ASN A 92 -6.40 1.72 -9.58
N GLN A 93 -7.36 0.98 -10.13
CA GLN A 93 -8.78 1.22 -9.86
C GLN A 93 -9.16 0.84 -8.42
N VAL A 94 -8.56 -0.23 -7.89
CA VAL A 94 -8.70 -0.61 -6.47
C VAL A 94 -8.24 0.53 -5.56
N ARG A 95 -7.08 1.13 -5.85
CA ARG A 95 -6.56 2.30 -5.11
C ARG A 95 -7.52 3.49 -5.19
N ILE A 96 -7.95 3.87 -6.39
CA ILE A 96 -8.89 5.00 -6.59
C ILE A 96 -10.19 4.75 -5.81
N ARG A 97 -10.67 3.51 -5.76
CA ARG A 97 -11.90 3.16 -5.04
C ARG A 97 -11.72 3.27 -3.53
N LEU A 98 -10.57 2.88 -3.00
CA LEU A 98 -10.23 3.05 -1.58
C LEU A 98 -10.05 4.53 -1.20
N GLU A 99 -9.46 5.35 -2.08
CA GLU A 99 -9.28 6.80 -1.87
C GLU A 99 -10.61 7.58 -1.84
N ARG A 100 -11.70 6.98 -2.31
CA ARG A 100 -13.05 7.58 -2.26
C ARG A 100 -13.81 7.27 -0.98
N LEU A 101 -13.33 6.32 -0.17
CA LEU A 101 -14.00 5.94 1.07
C LEU A 101 -13.65 6.92 2.18
N GLU A 102 -14.58 7.09 3.11
CA GLU A 102 -14.29 7.85 4.32
C GLU A 102 -13.27 7.12 5.20
N PHE A 103 -12.54 7.88 6.01
CA PHE A 103 -11.55 7.33 6.93
C PHE A 103 -12.15 6.28 7.89
N ALA A 104 -13.40 6.48 8.34
CA ALA A 104 -14.10 5.54 9.21
C ALA A 104 -14.36 4.20 8.51
N ASP A 105 -14.83 4.23 7.26
CA ASP A 105 -15.07 3.03 6.46
C ASP A 105 -13.76 2.31 6.10
N LEU A 106 -12.69 3.04 5.80
CA LEU A 106 -11.35 2.45 5.60
C LEU A 106 -10.85 1.77 6.87
N ASN A 107 -11.01 2.40 8.02
CA ASN A 107 -10.57 1.83 9.28
C ASN A 107 -11.44 0.63 9.71
N PHE A 108 -12.73 0.66 9.40
CA PHE A 108 -13.65 -0.44 9.63
C PHE A 108 -13.33 -1.63 8.71
N LEU A 109 -13.17 -1.41 7.41
CA LEU A 109 -12.72 -2.42 6.44
C LEU A 109 -11.39 -3.06 6.87
N ARG A 110 -10.40 -2.27 7.27
CA ARG A 110 -9.14 -2.80 7.82
C ARG A 110 -9.36 -3.73 9.01
N THR A 111 -10.27 -3.37 9.91
CA THR A 111 -10.57 -4.13 11.13
C THR A 111 -11.28 -5.43 10.82
N GLU A 112 -12.28 -5.42 9.93
CA GLU A 112 -12.97 -6.62 9.45
C GLU A 112 -12.01 -7.60 8.74
N LEU A 113 -11.02 -7.07 8.02
CA LEU A 113 -9.98 -7.88 7.38
C LEU A 113 -8.91 -8.42 8.36
N GLY A 114 -8.98 -8.07 9.65
CA GLY A 114 -8.05 -8.52 10.68
C GLY A 114 -6.64 -7.89 10.56
N VAL A 115 -6.49 -6.78 9.84
CA VAL A 115 -5.17 -6.17 9.63
C VAL A 115 -4.80 -5.27 10.81
N SER A 116 -3.86 -5.72 11.63
CA SER A 116 -3.36 -4.93 12.77
C SER A 116 -2.34 -3.89 12.30
N LEU A 117 -2.64 -2.61 12.55
CA LEU A 117 -1.67 -1.53 12.47
C LEU A 117 -1.12 -1.31 13.88
N GLY A 118 0.19 -1.14 14.01
CA GLY A 118 0.84 -0.96 15.31
C GLY A 118 0.30 0.23 16.11
N LYS A 119 0.89 0.52 17.26
CA LYS A 119 0.36 1.49 18.27
C LYS A 119 0.24 2.96 17.82
N LYS A 120 0.55 3.30 16.57
CA LYS A 120 0.47 4.68 16.05
C LYS A 120 -0.86 4.90 15.34
N LYS A 121 -1.41 6.11 15.48
CA LYS A 121 -2.61 6.54 14.74
C LYS A 121 -2.35 6.40 13.23
N PRO A 122 -3.09 5.53 12.53
CA PRO A 122 -2.82 5.28 11.12
C PRO A 122 -3.24 6.49 10.29
N SER A 123 -2.45 6.83 9.27
CA SER A 123 -2.86 7.76 8.24
C SER A 123 -3.71 7.03 7.20
N GLU A 124 -4.53 7.79 6.46
CA GLU A 124 -5.34 7.28 5.37
C GLU A 124 -4.52 6.47 4.35
N ARG A 125 -3.34 6.97 3.99
CA ARG A 125 -2.40 6.25 3.12
C ARG A 125 -1.98 4.89 3.69
N VAL A 126 -1.73 4.81 5.00
CA VAL A 126 -1.34 3.56 5.65
C VAL A 126 -2.52 2.57 5.69
N LEU A 127 -3.75 3.05 5.88
CA LEU A 127 -4.95 2.20 5.78
C LEU A 127 -5.11 1.63 4.38
N ILE A 128 -4.98 2.47 3.35
CA ILE A 128 -5.09 2.05 1.95
C ILE A 128 -4.00 1.03 1.59
N GLU A 129 -2.74 1.28 1.97
CA GLU A 129 -1.63 0.35 1.73
C GLU A 129 -1.83 -0.99 2.45
N ALA A 130 -2.37 -0.98 3.67
CA ALA A 130 -2.67 -2.18 4.43
C ALA A 130 -3.77 -3.04 3.79
N ILE A 131 -4.86 -2.40 3.35
CA ILE A 131 -5.96 -3.07 2.65
C ILE A 131 -5.49 -3.61 1.30
N LEU A 132 -4.71 -2.82 0.54
CA LEU A 132 -4.10 -3.26 -0.73
C LEU A 132 -3.18 -4.47 -0.53
N GLY A 133 -2.38 -4.49 0.53
CA GLY A 133 -1.56 -5.64 0.89
C GLY A 133 -2.40 -6.90 1.04
N ARG A 134 -3.50 -6.80 1.80
CA ARG A 134 -4.43 -7.92 2.00
C ARG A 134 -5.15 -8.37 0.73
N VAL A 135 -5.51 -7.44 -0.15
CA VAL A 135 -6.07 -7.75 -1.48
C VAL A 135 -5.05 -8.52 -2.32
N ASN A 136 -3.80 -8.06 -2.36
CA ASN A 136 -2.73 -8.72 -3.11
C ASN A 136 -2.43 -10.12 -2.59
N GLU A 137 -2.41 -10.31 -1.27
CA GLU A 137 -2.31 -11.64 -0.64
C GLU A 137 -3.41 -12.58 -1.16
N SER A 138 -4.66 -12.14 -1.14
CA SER A 138 -5.80 -12.94 -1.62
C SER A 138 -5.70 -13.28 -3.11
N VAL A 139 -5.23 -12.34 -3.94
CA VAL A 139 -4.98 -12.60 -5.36
C VAL A 139 -3.87 -13.63 -5.54
N MET A 140 -2.77 -13.51 -4.81
CA MET A 140 -1.65 -14.46 -4.87
C MET A 140 -2.11 -15.86 -4.46
N LEU A 141 -2.81 -15.98 -3.31
CA LEU A 141 -3.34 -17.26 -2.84
C LEU A 141 -4.27 -17.92 -3.86
N THR A 142 -5.17 -17.14 -4.49
CA THR A 142 -6.08 -17.66 -5.52
C THR A 142 -5.31 -18.17 -6.75
N LYS A 143 -4.23 -17.50 -7.16
CA LYS A 143 -3.39 -17.94 -8.29
C LYS A 143 -2.69 -19.27 -8.00
N HIS A 144 -2.31 -19.52 -6.74
CA HIS A 144 -1.67 -20.78 -6.35
C HIS A 144 -2.66 -21.95 -6.26
N VAL A 145 -3.91 -21.73 -5.82
CA VAL A 145 -4.95 -22.77 -5.83
C VAL A 145 -5.24 -23.26 -7.26
N ASN A 146 -5.33 -22.35 -8.23
CA ASN A 146 -5.53 -22.73 -9.63
C ASN A 146 -4.31 -23.47 -10.22
N ARG A 147 -3.08 -23.18 -9.76
CA ARG A 147 -1.88 -23.88 -10.22
C ARG A 147 -1.81 -25.31 -9.69
N THR A 148 -2.22 -25.57 -8.45
CA THR A 148 -2.25 -26.94 -7.90
C THR A 148 -3.37 -27.78 -8.51
N GLN A 149 -4.50 -27.16 -8.87
CA GLN A 149 -5.57 -27.85 -9.62
C GLN A 149 -5.16 -28.20 -11.06
N LEU A 150 -4.25 -27.43 -11.68
CA LEU A 150 -3.69 -27.75 -13.00
C LEU A 150 -2.57 -28.81 -12.95
N ILE A 151 -2.02 -29.13 -11.77
CA ILE A 151 -0.94 -30.11 -11.59
C ILE A 151 -1.47 -31.51 -11.23
N ASN A 152 -2.76 -31.66 -10.88
CA ASN A 152 -3.40 -32.98 -10.74
C ASN A 152 -4.40 -33.25 -11.89
N PRO A 153 -3.95 -33.67 -13.08
CA PRO A 153 -4.79 -34.26 -14.11
C PRO A 153 -4.91 -35.79 -13.98
N GLU A 154 -4.71 -36.38 -12.79
CA GLU A 154 -4.88 -37.83 -12.58
C GLU A 154 -5.93 -38.10 -11.51
N GLY A 155 -7.06 -38.65 -11.96
CA GLY A 155 -8.10 -39.10 -11.04
C GLY A 155 -9.51 -39.24 -11.62
N THR A 156 -9.72 -39.21 -12.94
CA THR A 156 -10.93 -39.81 -13.54
C THR A 156 -10.78 -39.97 -15.05
N LYS A 157 -10.21 -41.10 -15.48
CA LYS A 157 -10.49 -41.81 -16.75
C LYS A 157 -9.60 -43.05 -16.85
N GLU A 158 -10.07 -44.15 -16.27
CA GLU A 158 -9.84 -45.47 -16.86
C GLU A 158 -11.20 -46.12 -17.06
N THR A 159 -11.79 -45.83 -18.23
CA THR A 159 -12.58 -46.79 -18.99
C THR A 159 -11.64 -47.93 -19.36
N MET A 160 -11.79 -49.08 -18.73
CA MET A 160 -11.39 -50.36 -19.33
C MET A 160 -12.66 -51.01 -19.88
N GLU A 161 -12.75 -50.97 -21.21
CA GLU A 161 -13.57 -51.85 -22.03
C GLU A 161 -13.15 -53.30 -21.72
N ASP A 162 -14.05 -54.09 -21.13
CA ASP A 162 -13.95 -55.55 -21.16
C ASP A 162 -14.74 -56.05 -22.36
N GLN A 163 -14.10 -56.02 -23.53
CA GLN A 163 -14.45 -56.88 -24.65
C GLN A 163 -13.42 -58.01 -24.69
N SER A 164 -13.72 -59.09 -23.98
CA SER A 164 -13.09 -60.39 -24.19
C SER A 164 -14.11 -61.33 -24.84
N GLU A 165 -14.19 -61.28 -26.17
CA GLU A 165 -14.63 -62.43 -26.96
C GLU A 165 -13.59 -63.54 -26.82
N LYS A 166 -14.00 -64.72 -26.30
CA LYS A 166 -13.78 -66.02 -26.96
C LYS A 166 -14.37 -67.20 -26.18
N GLU A 167 -15.22 -67.93 -26.90
CA GLU A 167 -15.25 -69.39 -27.03
C GLU A 167 -15.46 -70.25 -25.76
N HIS A 168 -16.68 -70.81 -25.61
CA HIS A 168 -16.82 -72.22 -25.26
C HIS A 168 -18.16 -72.82 -25.71
N SER A 169 -18.02 -73.88 -26.51
CA SER A 169 -18.90 -75.06 -26.76
C SER A 169 -20.34 -74.87 -27.23
#